data_AF-A0A1S3TZS6-F1
#
_entry.id   AF-A0A1S3TZS6-F1
#
_cell.length_a   1.000
_cell.length_b   1.000
_cell.length_c   1.000
_cell.angle_alpha   90.00
_cell.angle_beta   90.00
_cell.angle_gamma   90.00
#
_symmetry.space_group_name_H-M   'P 1'
#
loop_
_entity.id
_entity.type
_entity.pdbx_description
1 polymer ?
#
loop_
_entity_poly.entity_id
_entity_poly.type
_entity_poly.pdbx_seq_one_letter_code
_entity_poly.pdbx_strand_id
1 'polypeptide(L)'
;MDVLALTIYGIDLFPKIEEFVDYTAIDVFVARKTRSENPVTTVLVDVYGTLSFFQERKGKKILCCLPALYTWMTARVFKETVDVKSLPETLSHQGLKDKGGNDWARFFAGLSERSIKWRLPWLGNKLSRQHCGSFPNVPLIGARYCINYNPLLVQRQFGHPMRGAPSPDYLATLFIYYEYGHFIELLRKVKSAWENVVRAEKDLRNGVMDSRVSYHTWILERVKEVKLPFKPINDQSASEGPSQAPESEEVKQLKAQMEKLRVRNARLENELQRARNDIVDMRNDNEEKSRAYENIVKSQKAERDYTFRVKQDLAAASKELSMRVNEKNVALEEGRQWKQLYEEARRDKREALKRLREA
;
A
#
# COMPACT_ATOMS: atom_id res chain seq x y z
N MET A 1 -21.92 -2.46 -7.53
CA MET A 1 -20.99 -1.51 -6.90
C MET A 1 -21.32 -0.18 -7.53
N ASP A 2 -22.21 0.54 -6.88
CA ASP A 2 -22.44 1.95 -7.17
C ASP A 2 -21.15 2.72 -6.95
N VAL A 3 -20.94 3.75 -7.76
CA VAL A 3 -19.88 4.75 -7.57
C VAL A 3 -19.89 5.23 -6.12
N LEU A 4 -21.07 5.36 -5.50
CA LEU A 4 -21.26 5.69 -4.09
C LEU A 4 -20.53 4.75 -3.12
N ALA A 5 -20.52 3.44 -3.38
CA ALA A 5 -19.80 2.47 -2.55
C ALA A 5 -18.28 2.63 -2.73
N LEU A 6 -17.80 2.85 -3.96
CA LEU A 6 -16.38 3.11 -4.21
C LEU A 6 -15.92 4.46 -3.64
N THR A 7 -16.79 5.46 -3.58
CA THR A 7 -16.50 6.76 -2.96
C THR A 7 -16.48 6.67 -1.44
N ILE A 8 -17.51 6.08 -0.81
CA ILE A 8 -17.55 5.88 0.65
C ILE A 8 -16.36 5.02 1.11
N TYR A 9 -16.12 3.89 0.43
CA TYR A 9 -15.00 3.00 0.79
C TYR A 9 -13.65 3.51 0.31
N GLY A 10 -13.56 4.31 -0.76
CA GLY A 10 -12.32 4.93 -1.22
C GLY A 10 -11.84 6.06 -0.30
N ILE A 11 -12.79 6.79 0.31
CA ILE A 11 -12.56 7.76 1.39
C ILE A 11 -12.14 7.04 2.68
N ASP A 12 -12.81 5.94 3.04
CA ASP A 12 -12.56 5.25 4.31
C ASP A 12 -11.36 4.30 4.30
N LEU A 13 -11.05 3.68 3.16
CA LEU A 13 -10.21 2.48 3.11
C LEU A 13 -8.94 2.57 2.27
N PHE A 14 -8.65 3.65 1.51
CA PHE A 14 -7.38 3.76 0.75
C PHE A 14 -6.95 5.17 0.24
N PRO A 15 -7.26 6.33 0.85
CA PRO A 15 -6.80 7.60 0.27
C PRO A 15 -5.27 7.75 0.38
N LYS A 16 -4.56 7.74 -0.75
CA LYS A 16 -3.15 8.19 -0.83
C LYS A 16 -3.07 9.72 -0.75
N ILE A 17 -4.11 10.38 -1.26
CA ILE A 17 -4.29 11.82 -1.40
C ILE A 17 -5.73 12.11 -0.93
N GLU A 18 -5.93 13.24 -0.25
CA GLU A 18 -7.25 13.70 0.16
C GLU A 18 -8.17 13.80 -1.07
N GLU A 19 -9.43 13.35 -0.94
CA GLU A 19 -10.44 13.32 -2.01
C GLU A 19 -10.12 12.39 -3.22
N PHE A 20 -9.10 11.55 -3.14
CA PHE A 20 -8.73 10.62 -4.21
C PHE A 20 -8.89 9.15 -3.82
N VAL A 21 -9.55 8.38 -4.69
CA VAL A 21 -9.67 6.92 -4.56
C VAL A 21 -8.47 6.26 -5.24
N ASP A 22 -7.61 5.60 -4.47
CA ASP A 22 -6.44 4.87 -4.99
C ASP A 22 -6.86 3.69 -5.89
N TYR A 23 -6.15 3.45 -6.99
CA TYR A 23 -6.44 2.34 -7.90
C TYR A 23 -6.41 0.97 -7.20
N THR A 24 -5.53 0.80 -6.22
CA THR A 24 -5.44 -0.42 -5.41
C THR A 24 -6.71 -0.62 -4.55
N ALA A 25 -7.37 0.46 -4.15
CA ALA A 25 -8.68 0.41 -3.51
C ALA A 25 -9.72 -0.20 -4.43
N ILE A 26 -9.77 0.34 -5.66
CA ILE A 26 -10.70 -0.08 -6.69
C ILE A 26 -10.52 -1.57 -6.96
N ASP A 27 -9.28 -2.03 -7.09
CA ASP A 27 -8.96 -3.44 -7.35
C ASP A 27 -9.47 -4.38 -6.24
N VAL A 28 -9.35 -4.01 -4.97
CA VAL A 28 -9.86 -4.80 -3.84
C VAL A 28 -11.38 -4.95 -3.90
N PHE A 29 -12.09 -3.87 -4.27
CA PHE A 29 -13.54 -3.87 -4.39
C PHE A 29 -14.03 -4.55 -5.65
N VAL A 30 -13.29 -4.44 -6.75
CA VAL A 30 -13.53 -5.20 -7.98
C VAL A 30 -13.33 -6.68 -7.70
N ALA A 31 -12.28 -7.09 -6.99
CA ALA A 31 -12.04 -8.47 -6.60
C ALA A 31 -13.16 -9.02 -5.70
N ARG A 32 -13.64 -8.25 -4.72
CA ARG A 32 -14.83 -8.59 -3.94
C ARG A 32 -16.07 -8.80 -4.84
N LYS A 33 -16.31 -7.90 -5.79
CA LYS A 33 -17.50 -7.93 -6.65
C LYS A 33 -17.45 -9.07 -7.67
N THR A 34 -16.30 -9.28 -8.29
CA THR A 34 -16.12 -10.18 -9.45
C THR A 34 -15.69 -11.58 -9.05
N ARG A 35 -14.97 -11.72 -7.92
CA ARG A 35 -14.39 -12.99 -7.46
C ARG A 35 -14.84 -13.39 -6.05
N SER A 36 -15.72 -12.61 -5.42
CA SER A 36 -16.18 -12.83 -4.03
C SER A 36 -15.04 -12.88 -3.00
N GLU A 37 -13.91 -12.24 -3.29
CA GLU A 37 -12.79 -12.15 -2.36
C GLU A 37 -13.15 -11.33 -1.12
N ASN A 38 -12.59 -11.69 0.03
CA ASN A 38 -12.92 -11.03 1.29
C ASN A 38 -12.08 -9.76 1.49
N PRO A 39 -12.67 -8.55 1.45
CA PRO A 39 -11.94 -7.29 1.60
C PRO A 39 -11.44 -7.07 3.03
N VAL A 40 -12.00 -7.76 4.03
CA VAL A 40 -11.65 -7.59 5.45
C VAL A 40 -10.17 -7.86 5.68
N THR A 41 -9.62 -8.85 4.99
CA THR A 41 -8.20 -9.21 5.06
C THR A 41 -7.32 -8.04 4.62
N THR A 42 -7.67 -7.40 3.51
CA THR A 42 -6.94 -6.24 2.98
C THR A 42 -7.07 -5.02 3.88
N VAL A 43 -8.28 -4.73 4.37
CA VAL A 43 -8.53 -3.62 5.31
C VAL A 43 -7.72 -3.81 6.59
N LEU A 44 -7.69 -5.04 7.12
CA LEU A 44 -6.93 -5.37 8.31
C LEU A 44 -5.43 -5.17 8.08
N VAL A 45 -4.90 -5.61 6.94
CA VAL A 45 -3.49 -5.38 6.58
C VAL A 45 -3.17 -3.90 6.51
N ASP A 46 -4.05 -3.10 5.92
CA ASP A 46 -3.77 -1.68 5.73
C ASP A 46 -3.76 -0.92 7.07
N VAL A 47 -4.71 -1.23 7.98
CA VAL A 47 -4.67 -0.73 9.36
C VAL A 47 -3.36 -1.10 10.05
N TYR A 48 -3.01 -2.39 10.05
CA TYR A 48 -1.82 -2.89 10.73
C TYR A 48 -0.52 -2.36 10.10
N GLY A 49 -0.48 -2.30 8.77
CA GLY A 49 0.66 -1.83 8.00
C GLY A 49 0.91 -0.34 8.23
N THR A 50 -0.15 0.47 8.21
CA THR A 50 -0.06 1.89 8.55
C THR A 50 0.42 2.09 9.98
N LEU A 51 -0.17 1.41 10.98
CA LEU A 51 0.27 1.52 12.38
C LEU A 51 1.73 1.10 12.59
N SER A 52 2.18 0.05 11.90
CA SER A 52 3.57 -0.44 11.99
C SER A 52 4.54 0.54 11.32
N PHE A 53 4.18 1.03 10.13
CA PHE A 53 4.95 2.07 9.42
C PHE A 53 5.11 3.34 10.26
N PHE A 54 4.06 3.70 11.00
CA PHE A 54 4.05 4.80 11.96
C PHE A 54 5.08 4.67 13.06
N GLN A 55 5.08 3.52 13.71
CA GLN A 55 5.93 3.22 14.85
C GLN A 55 7.40 3.17 14.43
N GLU A 56 7.71 2.57 13.29
CA GLU A 56 9.09 2.41 12.81
C GLU A 56 9.68 3.70 12.23
N ARG A 57 8.87 4.57 11.62
CA ARG A 57 9.38 5.71 10.82
C ARG A 57 8.99 7.10 11.31
N LYS A 58 8.38 7.24 12.49
CA LYS A 58 7.89 8.53 13.01
C LYS A 58 6.98 9.25 12.00
N GLY A 59 6.11 8.47 11.33
CA GLY A 59 5.13 9.02 10.38
C GLY A 59 4.23 10.09 11.04
N LYS A 60 3.73 11.04 10.24
CA LYS A 60 2.98 12.21 10.76
C LYS A 60 1.45 12.06 10.75
N LYS A 61 0.84 11.25 9.86
CA LYS A 61 -0.64 11.08 9.75
C LYS A 61 -1.10 9.65 9.38
N ILE A 62 -2.01 9.04 10.18
CA ILE A 62 -2.57 7.70 9.92
C ILE A 62 -3.38 7.86 8.65
N LEU A 63 -2.78 7.48 7.53
CA LEU A 63 -3.44 7.45 6.25
C LEU A 63 -4.22 6.16 6.21
N CYS A 64 -5.50 6.25 5.85
CA CYS A 64 -6.37 5.11 5.61
C CYS A 64 -6.88 4.35 6.87
N CYS A 65 -8.13 3.86 6.79
CA CYS A 65 -8.84 3.04 7.78
C CYS A 65 -9.06 3.68 9.16
N LEU A 66 -8.82 4.98 9.33
CA LEU A 66 -9.11 5.69 10.57
C LEU A 66 -10.59 5.53 10.99
N PRO A 67 -11.59 5.63 10.08
CA PRO A 67 -12.98 5.35 10.42
C PRO A 67 -13.20 3.91 10.89
N ALA A 68 -12.57 2.92 10.24
CA ALA A 68 -12.68 1.51 10.65
C ALA A 68 -12.04 1.22 12.01
N LEU A 69 -10.85 1.79 12.26
CA LEU A 69 -10.17 1.72 13.56
C LEU A 69 -11.01 2.41 14.64
N TYR A 70 -11.61 3.54 14.29
CA TYR A 70 -12.48 4.30 15.17
C TYR A 70 -13.76 3.52 15.50
N THR A 71 -14.48 2.98 14.52
CA THR A 71 -15.64 2.11 14.73
C THR A 71 -15.29 0.86 15.52
N TRP A 72 -14.13 0.25 15.24
CA TRP A 72 -13.65 -0.89 16.01
C TRP A 72 -13.41 -0.50 17.47
N MET A 73 -12.72 0.61 17.72
CA MET A 73 -12.49 1.10 19.08
C MET A 73 -13.81 1.40 19.78
N THR A 74 -14.72 2.09 19.09
CA THR A 74 -15.95 2.55 19.73
C THR A 74 -16.87 1.40 20.11
N ALA A 75 -17.00 0.40 19.24
CA ALA A 75 -17.78 -0.81 19.52
C ALA A 75 -17.25 -1.62 20.72
N ARG A 76 -15.96 -1.46 21.05
CA ARG A 76 -15.27 -2.19 22.12
C ARG A 76 -15.29 -1.43 23.43
N VAL A 77 -15.13 -0.12 23.40
CA VAL A 77 -14.95 0.73 24.57
C VAL A 77 -16.26 1.36 25.03
N PHE A 78 -17.19 1.65 24.11
CA PHE A 78 -18.47 2.27 24.46
C PHE A 78 -19.58 1.22 24.60
N LYS A 79 -20.47 1.45 25.57
CA LYS A 79 -21.54 0.52 25.90
C LYS A 79 -22.71 0.54 24.91
N GLU A 80 -22.90 1.63 24.19
CA GLU A 80 -24.00 1.83 23.24
C GLU A 80 -23.58 1.46 21.80
N THR A 81 -24.54 1.00 21.00
CA THR A 81 -24.37 0.88 19.55
C THR A 81 -24.26 2.30 18.99
N VAL A 82 -23.02 2.71 18.76
CA VAL A 82 -22.72 4.04 18.24
C VAL A 82 -23.12 4.08 16.76
N ASP A 83 -24.27 4.66 16.46
CA ASP A 83 -24.51 5.21 15.13
C ASP A 83 -23.53 6.36 14.94
N VAL A 84 -22.96 6.51 13.74
CA VAL A 84 -22.03 7.61 13.43
C VAL A 84 -22.68 8.98 13.74
N LYS A 85 -24.02 9.05 13.72
CA LYS A 85 -24.81 10.23 14.08
C LYS A 85 -24.87 10.54 15.58
N SER A 86 -24.87 9.54 16.46
CA SER A 86 -24.91 9.73 17.92
C SER A 86 -23.51 9.95 18.53
N LEU A 87 -22.48 9.95 17.69
CA LEU A 87 -21.08 10.06 18.08
C LEU A 87 -20.74 11.30 18.91
N PRO A 88 -21.21 12.52 18.57
CA PRO A 88 -20.92 13.70 19.37
C PRO A 88 -21.50 13.59 20.78
N GLU A 89 -22.63 12.92 20.95
CA GLU A 89 -23.31 12.74 22.23
C GLU A 89 -22.55 11.71 23.08
N THR A 90 -22.17 10.56 22.52
CA THR A 90 -21.38 9.54 23.23
C THR A 90 -20.02 10.07 23.69
N LEU A 91 -19.33 10.85 22.85
CA LEU A 91 -18.07 11.51 23.23
C LEU A 91 -18.27 12.58 24.31
N SER A 92 -19.41 13.28 24.29
CA SER A 92 -19.77 14.24 25.34
C SER A 92 -20.00 13.53 26.68
N HIS A 93 -20.76 12.43 26.68
CA HIS A 93 -21.04 11.63 27.87
C HIS A 93 -19.76 11.07 28.52
N GLN A 94 -18.73 10.77 27.72
CA GLN A 94 -17.46 10.27 28.21
C GLN A 94 -16.42 11.38 28.46
N GLY A 95 -16.80 12.65 28.31
CA GLY A 95 -15.91 13.80 28.53
C GLY A 95 -14.75 13.90 27.52
N LEU A 96 -14.88 13.26 26.36
CA LEU A 96 -13.86 13.17 25.30
C LEU A 96 -14.12 14.12 24.13
N LYS A 97 -15.26 14.79 24.10
CA LYS A 97 -15.55 15.83 23.10
C LYS A 97 -14.57 17.00 23.24
N ASP A 98 -14.01 17.45 22.12
CA ASP A 98 -13.03 18.56 22.01
C ASP A 98 -11.71 18.36 22.79
N LYS A 99 -11.40 17.11 23.18
CA LYS A 99 -10.18 16.76 23.93
C LYS A 99 -8.97 16.53 23.02
N GLY A 100 -7.80 16.95 23.50
CA GLY A 100 -6.52 16.77 22.81
C GLY A 100 -5.93 15.36 22.96
N GLY A 101 -4.86 15.06 22.22
CA GLY A 101 -4.24 13.72 22.22
C GLY A 101 -3.82 13.20 23.60
N ASN A 102 -3.39 14.08 24.51
CA ASN A 102 -3.00 13.71 25.87
C ASN A 102 -4.18 13.26 26.76
N ASP A 103 -5.38 13.80 26.51
CA ASP A 103 -6.59 13.42 27.24
C ASP A 103 -7.06 12.04 26.78
N TRP A 104 -7.04 11.80 25.47
CA TRP A 104 -7.28 10.48 24.89
C TRP A 104 -6.29 9.43 25.39
N ALA A 105 -5.01 9.77 25.45
CA ALA A 105 -3.97 8.92 26.03
C ALA A 105 -4.27 8.52 27.49
N ARG A 106 -4.64 9.50 28.33
CA ARG A 106 -5.01 9.24 29.74
C ARG A 106 -6.26 8.38 29.83
N PHE A 107 -7.25 8.62 28.98
CA PHE A 107 -8.45 7.80 28.92
C PHE A 107 -8.13 6.33 28.58
N PHE A 108 -7.32 6.08 27.54
CA PHE A 108 -6.93 4.71 27.19
C PHE A 108 -6.10 4.02 28.26
N ALA A 109 -5.18 4.75 28.90
CA ALA A 109 -4.38 4.23 30.00
C ALA A 109 -5.23 3.84 31.23
N GLY A 110 -6.39 4.49 31.41
CA GLY A 110 -7.34 4.19 32.48
C GLY A 110 -8.33 3.05 32.18
N LEU A 111 -8.32 2.48 30.96
CA LEU A 111 -9.19 1.34 30.64
C LEU A 111 -8.78 0.10 31.42
N SER A 112 -9.77 -0.58 32.01
CA SER A 112 -9.59 -1.86 32.69
C SER A 112 -10.14 -3.01 31.84
N GLU A 113 -9.85 -4.24 32.24
CA GLU A 113 -10.39 -5.42 31.56
C GLU A 113 -11.93 -5.45 31.54
N ARG A 114 -12.58 -4.86 32.55
CA ARG A 114 -14.03 -4.82 32.68
C ARG A 114 -14.68 -3.73 31.82
N SER A 115 -13.93 -2.70 31.43
CA SER A 115 -14.45 -1.62 30.58
C SER A 115 -14.39 -1.96 29.08
N ILE A 116 -13.72 -3.05 28.70
CA ILE A 116 -13.56 -3.46 27.30
C ILE A 116 -14.50 -4.61 26.98
N LYS A 117 -15.32 -4.46 25.94
CA LYS A 117 -16.10 -5.55 25.35
C LYS A 117 -15.21 -6.44 24.51
N TRP A 118 -14.66 -7.48 25.15
CA TRP A 118 -13.74 -8.41 24.50
C TRP A 118 -14.39 -9.25 23.41
N ARG A 119 -15.68 -9.60 23.47
CA ARG A 119 -16.34 -10.35 22.39
C ARG A 119 -17.54 -9.57 21.88
N LEU A 120 -17.67 -9.45 20.55
CA LEU A 120 -18.85 -8.87 19.92
C LEU A 120 -19.84 -9.98 19.55
N PRO A 121 -21.14 -9.85 19.86
CA PRO A 121 -22.13 -10.90 19.66
C PRO A 121 -22.23 -11.43 18.21
N TRP A 122 -22.01 -10.54 17.22
CA TRP A 122 -22.11 -10.88 15.80
C TRP A 122 -20.89 -11.61 15.22
N LEU A 123 -19.78 -11.72 15.97
CA LEU A 123 -18.55 -12.32 15.45
C LEU A 123 -18.62 -13.87 15.33
N GLY A 124 -19.62 -14.49 15.93
CA GLY A 124 -19.85 -15.94 15.90
C GLY A 124 -18.73 -16.77 16.53
N ASN A 125 -18.97 -18.06 16.74
CA ASN A 125 -17.99 -19.00 17.31
C ASN A 125 -17.10 -19.63 16.22
N LYS A 126 -16.53 -18.82 15.32
CA LYS A 126 -15.57 -19.33 14.34
C LYS A 126 -14.20 -19.47 15.00
N LEU A 127 -13.60 -20.66 14.88
CA LEU A 127 -12.23 -20.90 15.33
C LEU A 127 -11.29 -19.94 14.61
N SER A 128 -10.48 -19.21 15.39
CA SER A 128 -9.48 -18.31 14.81
C SER A 128 -8.45 -19.13 14.03
N ARG A 129 -8.07 -18.63 12.84
CA ARG A 129 -6.86 -19.13 12.15
C ARG A 129 -5.69 -18.84 13.07
N GLN A 130 -4.82 -19.80 13.35
CA GLN A 130 -3.67 -19.60 14.23
C GLN A 130 -2.41 -19.26 13.42
N HIS A 131 -2.14 -20.04 12.39
CA HIS A 131 -0.98 -19.84 11.52
C HIS A 131 -1.21 -20.46 10.14
N CYS A 132 -0.32 -20.15 9.19
CA CYS A 132 -0.39 -20.63 7.81
C CYS A 132 0.90 -21.34 7.42
N GLY A 133 0.81 -22.60 6.99
CA GLY A 133 1.96 -23.39 6.54
C GLY A 133 3.13 -23.35 7.52
N SER A 134 4.32 -23.02 7.03
CA SER A 134 5.56 -22.90 7.81
C SER A 134 5.69 -21.56 8.58
N PHE A 135 4.76 -20.63 8.42
CA PHE A 135 4.80 -19.37 9.16
C PHE A 135 4.26 -19.59 10.57
N PRO A 136 4.87 -18.98 11.61
CA PRO A 136 4.37 -19.07 12.99
C PRO A 136 3.08 -18.25 13.20
N ASN A 137 2.72 -17.38 12.25
CA ASN A 137 1.57 -16.48 12.34
C ASN A 137 0.71 -16.56 11.08
N VAL A 138 -0.34 -15.74 11.00
CA VAL A 138 -1.15 -15.58 9.80
C VAL A 138 -0.59 -14.42 8.98
N PRO A 139 0.23 -14.66 7.93
CA PRO A 139 0.71 -13.59 7.06
C PRO A 139 -0.44 -13.06 6.22
N LEU A 140 -0.80 -11.79 6.39
CA LEU A 140 -1.85 -11.14 5.62
C LEU A 140 -1.23 -10.37 4.45
N ILE A 141 -1.80 -10.49 3.26
CA ILE A 141 -1.40 -9.75 2.06
C ILE A 141 -2.42 -8.64 1.84
N GLY A 142 -1.96 -7.39 1.83
CA GLY A 142 -2.77 -6.21 1.58
C GLY A 142 -2.35 -5.51 0.29
N ALA A 143 -2.94 -4.34 0.08
CA ALA A 143 -2.73 -3.48 -1.08
C ALA A 143 -1.29 -2.93 -1.17
N ARG A 144 -0.75 -2.47 -0.04
CA ARG A 144 0.56 -1.80 0.04
C ARG A 144 1.59 -2.56 0.89
N TYR A 145 1.09 -3.46 1.74
CA TYR A 145 1.89 -4.16 2.72
C TYR A 145 1.57 -5.65 2.72
N CYS A 146 2.51 -6.45 3.19
CA CYS A 146 2.23 -7.78 3.73
C CYS A 146 2.74 -7.81 5.17
N ILE A 147 1.88 -8.22 6.11
CA ILE A 147 2.17 -8.16 7.54
C ILE A 147 1.70 -9.41 8.28
N ASN A 148 2.42 -9.84 9.32
CA ASN A 148 1.93 -10.87 10.23
C ASN A 148 0.77 -10.36 11.10
N TYR A 149 -0.33 -11.10 11.10
CA TYR A 149 -1.33 -11.03 12.14
C TYR A 149 -1.07 -12.16 13.14
N ASN A 150 -1.03 -11.84 14.43
CA ASN A 150 -0.86 -12.80 15.52
C ASN A 150 -2.18 -12.99 16.29
N PRO A 151 -2.98 -14.01 15.91
CA PRO A 151 -4.23 -14.37 16.56
C PRO A 151 -4.09 -14.74 18.04
N LEU A 152 -2.91 -15.18 18.48
CA LEU A 152 -2.67 -15.54 19.89
C LEU A 152 -2.76 -14.33 20.80
N LEU A 153 -2.39 -13.14 20.31
CA LEU A 153 -2.45 -11.88 21.08
C LEU A 153 -3.86 -11.33 21.27
N VAL A 154 -4.84 -11.87 20.53
CA VAL A 154 -6.22 -11.36 20.49
C VAL A 154 -7.24 -12.46 20.77
N GLN A 155 -6.85 -13.51 21.49
CA GLN A 155 -7.73 -14.64 21.84
C GLN A 155 -9.02 -14.22 22.55
N ARG A 156 -8.93 -13.21 23.42
CA ARG A 156 -10.10 -12.60 24.07
C ARG A 156 -11.12 -12.05 23.08
N GLN A 157 -10.69 -11.63 21.88
CA GLN A 157 -11.58 -11.15 20.82
C GLN A 157 -12.49 -12.23 20.24
N PHE A 158 -12.00 -13.46 20.25
CA PHE A 158 -12.72 -14.67 19.91
C PHE A 158 -13.36 -15.32 21.16
N GLY A 159 -13.12 -14.70 22.34
CA GLY A 159 -13.49 -15.09 23.69
C GLY A 159 -12.98 -16.45 24.15
N HIS A 160 -11.75 -16.73 23.72
CA HIS A 160 -10.89 -17.69 24.39
C HIS A 160 -10.06 -16.95 25.45
N PRO A 161 -9.69 -17.60 26.57
CA PRO A 161 -8.73 -17.05 27.52
C PRO A 161 -7.41 -16.74 26.82
N MET A 162 -6.67 -15.73 27.32
CA MET A 162 -5.30 -15.53 26.87
C MET A 162 -4.45 -16.71 27.35
N ARG A 163 -3.65 -17.27 26.46
CA ARG A 163 -2.54 -18.14 26.84
C ARG A 163 -1.44 -17.32 27.52
N GLY A 164 -0.48 -17.99 28.16
CA GLY A 164 0.70 -17.35 28.76
C GLY A 164 1.56 -16.60 27.72
N ALA A 165 2.76 -16.18 28.12
CA ALA A 165 3.67 -15.49 27.21
C ALA A 165 3.83 -16.28 25.89
N PRO A 166 3.60 -15.65 24.72
CA PRO A 166 3.82 -16.30 23.44
C PRO A 166 5.32 -16.61 23.25
N SER A 167 5.62 -17.71 22.54
CA SER A 167 7.01 -18.02 22.17
C SER A 167 7.59 -16.88 21.31
N PRO A 168 8.89 -16.57 21.45
CA PRO A 168 9.57 -15.56 20.62
C PRO A 168 9.34 -15.73 19.11
N ASP A 169 9.20 -16.97 18.63
CA ASP A 169 8.96 -17.26 17.20
C ASP A 169 7.63 -16.65 16.70
N TYR A 170 6.60 -16.61 17.56
CA TYR A 170 5.32 -15.97 17.26
C TYR A 170 5.39 -14.44 17.31
N LEU A 171 6.45 -13.88 17.91
CA LEU A 171 6.69 -12.45 17.98
C LEU A 171 7.57 -11.95 16.82
N ALA A 172 8.13 -12.86 16.01
CA ALA A 172 8.89 -12.50 14.83
C ALA A 172 8.03 -11.67 13.86
N THR A 173 8.46 -10.43 13.59
CA THR A 173 7.76 -9.51 12.72
C THR A 173 7.98 -9.88 11.26
N LEU A 174 6.90 -10.12 10.53
CA LEU A 174 6.90 -10.09 9.07
C LEU A 174 6.27 -8.76 8.68
N PHE A 175 7.06 -7.85 8.11
CA PHE A 175 6.56 -6.61 7.56
C PHE A 175 7.24 -6.34 6.22
N ILE A 176 6.43 -6.31 5.16
CA ILE A 176 6.87 -6.04 3.79
C ILE A 176 6.11 -4.80 3.35
N TYR A 177 6.85 -3.81 2.85
CA TYR A 177 6.27 -2.67 2.14
C TYR A 177 6.66 -2.77 0.66
N TYR A 178 5.67 -2.80 -0.22
CA TYR A 178 5.89 -3.15 -1.63
C TYR A 178 6.73 -2.14 -2.39
N GLU A 179 6.89 -0.90 -1.91
CA GLU A 179 7.77 0.07 -2.58
C GLU A 179 9.27 -0.24 -2.35
N TYR A 180 9.66 -1.10 -1.39
CA TYR A 180 11.08 -1.43 -1.17
C TYR A 180 11.65 -2.45 -2.16
N GLY A 181 10.81 -3.09 -2.97
CA GLY A 181 11.26 -4.14 -3.89
C GLY A 181 11.72 -5.44 -3.20
N HIS A 182 12.02 -6.46 -4.00
CA HIS A 182 12.59 -7.76 -3.56
C HIS A 182 11.74 -8.61 -2.59
N PHE A 183 10.42 -8.68 -2.76
CA PHE A 183 9.53 -9.47 -1.91
C PHE A 183 8.75 -10.57 -2.64
N ILE A 184 8.96 -10.74 -3.95
CA ILE A 184 8.16 -11.64 -4.79
C ILE A 184 8.26 -13.10 -4.33
N GLU A 185 9.47 -13.58 -4.01
CA GLU A 185 9.64 -14.96 -3.51
C GLU A 185 8.97 -15.17 -2.15
N LEU A 186 9.06 -14.17 -1.26
CA LEU A 186 8.42 -14.23 0.05
C LEU A 186 6.90 -14.19 -0.09
N LEU A 187 6.35 -13.38 -1.00
CA LEU A 187 4.91 -13.39 -1.31
C LEU A 187 4.45 -14.71 -1.91
N ARG A 188 5.26 -15.37 -2.76
CA ARG A 188 4.95 -16.73 -3.24
C ARG A 188 4.88 -17.71 -2.07
N LYS A 189 5.85 -17.69 -1.14
CA LYS A 189 5.84 -18.52 0.06
C LYS A 189 4.62 -18.25 0.93
N VAL A 190 4.25 -16.97 1.14
CA VAL A 190 3.04 -16.58 1.87
C VAL A 190 1.81 -17.14 1.16
N LYS A 191 1.68 -16.97 -0.16
CA LYS A 191 0.55 -17.48 -0.94
C LYS A 191 0.42 -19.00 -0.81
N SER A 192 1.50 -19.75 -0.93
CA SER A 192 1.49 -21.20 -0.73
C SER A 192 1.17 -21.59 0.72
N ALA A 193 1.61 -20.81 1.71
CA ALA A 193 1.26 -21.07 3.11
C ALA A 193 -0.23 -20.96 3.39
N TRP A 194 -0.96 -20.10 2.66
CA TRP A 194 -2.42 -20.00 2.74
C TRP A 194 -3.17 -21.23 2.23
N GLU A 195 -2.50 -22.13 1.50
CA GLU A 195 -3.08 -23.43 1.13
C GLU A 195 -3.19 -24.36 2.35
N ASN A 196 -2.37 -24.12 3.39
CA ASN A 196 -2.26 -24.94 4.60
C ASN A 196 -2.59 -24.13 5.87
N VAL A 197 -3.85 -23.67 5.99
CA VAL A 197 -4.31 -22.89 7.16
C VAL A 197 -4.58 -23.81 8.36
N VAL A 198 -3.87 -23.56 9.46
CA VAL A 198 -4.13 -24.22 10.75
C VAL A 198 -5.08 -23.37 11.58
N ARG A 199 -6.13 -23.99 12.10
CA ARG A 199 -7.13 -23.33 12.96
C ARG A 199 -6.92 -23.73 14.41
N ALA A 200 -7.29 -22.83 15.31
CA ALA A 200 -7.28 -23.10 16.74
C ALA A 200 -8.13 -24.33 17.05
N GLU A 201 -7.64 -25.18 17.94
CA GLU A 201 -8.46 -26.20 18.56
C GLU A 201 -9.62 -25.55 19.32
N LYS A 202 -10.74 -26.27 19.38
CA LYS A 202 -11.93 -25.82 20.11
C LYS A 202 -11.62 -25.84 21.61
N ASP A 203 -11.39 -24.67 22.19
CA ASP A 203 -11.28 -24.56 23.65
C ASP A 203 -12.66 -24.70 24.30
N LEU A 204 -12.81 -25.69 25.18
CA LEU A 204 -14.03 -25.93 25.95
C LEU A 204 -14.28 -24.82 26.99
N ARG A 205 -13.26 -24.01 27.32
CA ARG A 205 -13.35 -22.86 28.24
C ARG A 205 -13.81 -21.57 27.57
N ASN A 206 -14.72 -21.68 26.61
CA ASN A 206 -15.27 -20.53 25.90
C ASN A 206 -15.91 -19.54 26.90
N GLY A 207 -15.41 -18.30 26.92
CA GLY A 207 -15.91 -17.25 27.81
C GLY A 207 -15.32 -17.25 29.22
N VAL A 208 -14.44 -18.20 29.57
CA VAL A 208 -13.71 -18.16 30.85
C VAL A 208 -12.50 -17.25 30.66
N MET A 209 -12.48 -16.12 31.37
CA MET A 209 -11.32 -15.25 31.44
C MET A 209 -10.33 -15.81 32.46
N ASP A 210 -9.33 -16.58 32.02
CA ASP A 210 -8.25 -17.02 32.90
C ASP A 210 -7.33 -15.83 33.22
N SER A 211 -7.27 -15.44 34.49
CA SER A 211 -6.51 -14.30 35.03
C SER A 211 -5.05 -14.66 35.31
N ARG A 212 -4.44 -15.54 34.51
CA ARG A 212 -3.07 -16.00 34.79
C ARG A 212 -2.08 -14.83 34.74
N VAL A 213 -1.47 -14.61 35.90
CA VAL A 213 -0.41 -13.64 36.22
C VAL A 213 0.67 -13.58 35.12
N SER A 214 1.00 -14.71 34.47
CA SER A 214 2.05 -14.79 33.46
C SER A 214 1.85 -13.89 32.23
N TYR A 215 0.62 -13.72 31.73
CA TYR A 215 0.39 -12.85 30.56
C TYR A 215 0.45 -11.37 30.93
N HIS A 216 -0.08 -11.00 32.10
CA HIS A 216 0.01 -9.63 32.60
C HIS A 216 1.46 -9.20 32.86
N THR A 217 2.25 -10.06 33.51
CA THR A 217 3.68 -9.81 33.73
C THR A 217 4.41 -9.63 32.41
N TRP A 218 4.16 -10.52 31.43
CA TRP A 218 4.76 -10.41 30.10
C TRP A 218 4.40 -9.09 29.40
N ILE A 219 3.14 -8.65 29.46
CA ILE A 219 2.72 -7.35 28.90
C ILE A 219 3.46 -6.20 29.61
N LEU A 220 3.56 -6.21 30.93
CA LEU A 220 4.24 -5.15 31.68
C LEU A 220 5.74 -5.06 31.34
N GLU A 221 6.41 -6.20 31.17
CA GLU A 221 7.80 -6.25 30.70
C GLU A 221 7.91 -5.70 29.28
N ARG A 222 7.00 -6.10 28.38
CA ARG A 222 6.99 -5.62 26.99
C ARG A 222 6.76 -4.12 26.89
N VAL A 223 5.91 -3.53 27.74
CA VAL A 223 5.70 -2.07 27.81
C VAL A 223 7.01 -1.34 28.14
N LYS A 224 7.83 -1.90 29.04
CA LYS A 224 9.15 -1.35 29.39
C LYS A 224 10.12 -1.41 28.21
N GLU A 225 10.14 -2.52 27.47
CA GLU A 225 10.99 -2.68 26.28
C GLU A 225 10.61 -1.73 25.15
N VAL A 226 9.31 -1.61 24.87
CA VAL A 226 8.78 -0.79 23.76
C VAL A 226 8.80 0.71 24.11
N LYS A 227 9.02 1.07 25.37
CA LYS A 227 9.06 2.45 25.89
C LYS A 227 7.82 3.26 25.46
N LEU A 228 6.63 2.67 25.65
CA LEU A 228 5.39 3.39 25.37
C LEU A 228 5.36 4.69 26.18
N PRO A 229 4.85 5.81 25.62
CA PRO A 229 4.92 7.14 26.23
C PRO A 229 4.04 7.29 27.48
N PHE A 230 3.40 6.22 27.97
CA PHE A 230 2.52 6.23 29.11
C PHE A 230 3.23 5.64 30.33
N LYS A 231 3.30 6.42 31.41
CA LYS A 231 3.64 5.86 32.72
C LYS A 231 2.44 5.03 33.18
N PRO A 232 2.64 3.75 33.57
CA PRO A 232 1.61 3.02 34.29
C PRO A 232 1.14 3.87 35.46
N ILE A 233 -0.17 3.98 35.66
CA ILE A 233 -0.73 4.56 36.88
C ILE A 233 -0.46 3.55 37.98
N ASN A 234 0.77 3.53 38.50
CA ASN A 234 1.07 2.89 39.76
C ASN A 234 0.98 3.96 40.85
N ASP A 235 0.28 3.60 41.91
CA ASP A 235 0.14 4.37 43.13
C ASP A 235 1.48 4.93 43.60
N GLN A 236 1.38 6.15 44.14
CA GLN A 236 2.44 6.89 44.78
C GLN A 236 3.24 5.99 45.73
N SER A 237 4.55 5.86 45.51
CA SER A 237 5.47 5.74 46.64
C SER A 237 6.89 6.12 46.26
N ALA A 238 7.44 6.95 47.16
CA ALA A 238 8.83 7.18 47.50
C ALA A 238 9.78 7.72 46.42
N SER A 239 9.93 9.04 46.47
CA SER A 239 11.19 9.74 46.22
C SER A 239 12.35 9.07 46.96
N GLU A 240 13.28 8.44 46.24
CA GLU A 240 14.59 8.11 46.78
C GLU A 240 15.52 9.33 46.61
N GLY A 241 15.90 9.91 47.75
CA GLY A 241 16.97 10.91 47.82
C GLY A 241 18.34 10.26 47.62
N PRO A 242 19.35 10.99 47.10
CA PRO A 242 20.66 10.42 46.84
C PRO A 242 21.45 10.29 48.14
N SER A 243 21.73 9.06 48.56
CA SER A 243 22.70 8.79 49.62
C SER A 243 24.11 8.71 49.01
N GLN A 244 24.99 9.64 49.42
CA GLN A 244 26.40 9.62 49.07
C GLN A 244 27.15 8.64 49.99
N ALA A 245 27.37 7.43 49.49
CA ALA A 245 28.32 6.47 50.05
C ALA A 245 29.63 6.50 49.22
N PRO A 246 30.80 6.16 49.79
CA PRO A 246 32.05 6.18 49.05
C PRO A 246 32.02 5.11 47.94
N GLU A 247 32.33 5.51 46.72
CA GLU A 247 32.20 4.67 45.53
C GLU A 247 33.12 3.43 45.63
N SER A 248 32.51 2.24 45.63
CA SER A 248 33.24 0.98 45.55
C SER A 248 33.95 0.87 44.20
N GLU A 249 35.01 0.05 44.14
CA GLU A 249 35.81 -0.11 42.93
C GLU A 249 35.02 -0.71 41.75
N GLU A 250 33.93 -1.41 42.03
CA GLU A 250 32.96 -1.89 41.04
C GLU A 250 32.18 -0.74 40.39
N VAL A 251 31.83 0.30 41.16
CA VAL A 251 31.15 1.50 40.65
C VAL A 251 32.07 2.28 39.69
N LYS A 252 33.37 2.33 39.97
CA LYS A 252 34.35 2.95 39.07
C LYS A 252 34.51 2.17 37.76
N GLN A 253 34.55 0.84 37.82
CA GLN A 253 34.57 -0.01 36.61
C GLN A 253 33.29 0.16 35.78
N LEU A 254 32.12 0.17 36.42
CA LEU A 254 30.84 0.37 35.74
C LEU A 254 30.75 1.75 35.08
N LYS A 255 31.25 2.80 35.73
CA LYS A 255 31.34 4.15 35.12
C LYS A 255 32.24 4.16 33.88
N ALA A 256 33.39 3.50 33.94
CA ALA A 256 34.28 3.39 32.79
C ALA A 256 33.64 2.62 31.61
N GLN A 257 32.88 1.56 31.89
CA GLN A 257 32.11 0.85 30.86
C GLN A 257 30.97 1.68 30.28
N MET A 258 30.23 2.41 31.11
CA MET A 258 29.17 3.34 30.67
C MET A 258 29.72 4.43 29.75
N GLU A 259 30.89 4.99 30.06
CA GLU A 259 31.52 5.99 29.21
C GLU A 259 31.97 5.40 27.87
N LYS A 260 32.52 4.18 27.88
CA LYS A 260 32.88 3.45 26.65
C LYS A 260 31.66 3.16 25.77
N LEU A 261 30.53 2.80 26.38
CA LEU A 261 29.26 2.60 25.68
C LEU A 261 28.68 3.92 25.13
N ARG A 262 28.81 5.03 25.87
CA ARG A 262 28.40 6.36 25.38
C ARG A 262 29.16 6.77 24.12
N VAL A 263 30.48 6.63 24.12
CA VAL A 263 31.31 6.95 22.95
C VAL A 263 30.91 6.07 21.76
N ARG A 264 30.64 4.77 22.00
CA ARG A 264 30.19 3.86 20.94
C ARG A 264 28.80 4.22 20.40
N ASN A 265 27.85 4.58 21.25
CA ASN A 265 26.53 5.04 20.83
C ASN A 265 26.62 6.34 20.01
N ALA A 266 27.42 7.31 20.44
CA ALA A 266 27.62 8.55 19.67
C ALA A 266 28.22 8.28 18.28
N ARG A 267 29.17 7.33 18.18
CA ARG A 267 29.71 6.89 16.89
C ARG A 267 28.65 6.25 16.00
N LEU A 268 27.84 5.35 16.56
CA LEU A 268 26.77 4.67 15.81
C LEU A 268 25.67 5.64 15.35
N GLU A 269 25.35 6.65 16.16
CA GLU A 269 24.41 7.71 15.78
C GLU A 269 24.93 8.51 14.57
N ASN A 270 26.23 8.84 14.55
CA ASN A 270 26.87 9.51 13.42
C ASN A 270 26.93 8.63 12.16
N GLU A 271 27.16 7.32 12.30
CA GLU A 271 27.11 6.37 11.19
C GLU A 271 25.67 6.22 10.64
N LEU A 272 24.67 6.13 11.52
CA LEU A 272 23.26 6.09 11.15
C LEU A 272 22.84 7.36 10.41
N GLN A 273 23.29 8.53 10.85
CA GLN A 273 22.98 9.79 10.20
C GLN A 273 23.61 9.90 8.81
N ARG A 274 24.86 9.42 8.64
CA ARG A 274 25.51 9.34 7.32
C ARG A 274 24.76 8.40 6.39
N ALA A 275 24.44 7.19 6.84
CA ALA A 275 23.67 6.24 6.04
C ALA A 275 22.27 6.77 5.64
N ARG A 276 21.64 7.58 6.50
CA ARG A 276 20.37 8.25 6.15
C ARG A 276 20.54 9.28 5.05
N ASN A 277 21.61 10.07 5.08
CA ASN A 277 21.90 11.05 4.04
C ASN A 277 22.18 10.33 2.71
N ASP A 278 22.98 9.27 2.73
CA ASP A 278 23.29 8.47 1.54
C ASP A 278 22.01 7.89 0.89
N ILE A 279 21.05 7.43 1.70
CA ILE A 279 19.75 6.95 1.20
C ILE A 279 18.95 8.06 0.51
N VAL A 280 19.00 9.29 1.03
CA VAL A 280 18.32 10.44 0.43
C VAL A 280 18.97 10.81 -0.90
N ASP A 281 20.30 10.84 -0.95
CA ASP A 281 21.04 11.16 -2.18
C ASP A 281 20.79 10.10 -3.26
N MET A 282 20.88 8.82 -2.91
CA MET A 282 20.57 7.72 -3.83
C MET A 282 19.12 7.76 -4.34
N ARG A 283 18.17 8.21 -3.51
CA ARG A 283 16.78 8.40 -3.93
C ARG A 283 16.66 9.53 -4.95
N ASN A 284 17.31 10.67 -4.71
CA ASN A 284 17.29 11.81 -5.62
C ASN A 284 17.89 11.42 -6.98
N ASP A 285 19.03 10.73 -6.99
CA ASP A 285 19.65 10.19 -8.21
C ASP A 285 18.72 9.26 -8.97
N ASN A 286 17.99 8.40 -8.25
CA ASN A 286 17.04 7.47 -8.86
C ASN A 286 15.81 8.20 -9.44
N GLU A 287 15.32 9.25 -8.78
CA GLU A 287 14.24 10.11 -9.28
C GLU A 287 14.70 10.90 -10.52
N GLU A 288 15.95 11.36 -10.58
CA GLU A 288 16.52 12.02 -11.77
C GLU A 288 16.67 11.04 -12.94
N LYS A 289 17.23 9.84 -12.70
CA LYS A 289 17.32 8.77 -13.71
C LYS A 289 15.94 8.37 -14.24
N SER A 290 14.94 8.27 -13.38
CA SER A 290 13.56 7.95 -13.78
C SER A 290 12.97 9.04 -14.69
N ARG A 291 13.18 10.31 -14.36
CA ARG A 291 12.77 11.44 -15.20
C ARG A 291 13.47 11.45 -16.56
N ALA A 292 14.78 11.18 -16.58
CA ALA A 292 15.55 11.08 -17.83
C ALA A 292 15.01 9.96 -18.72
N TYR A 293 14.71 8.79 -18.14
CA TYR A 293 14.15 7.65 -18.87
C TYR A 293 12.76 7.95 -19.46
N GLU A 294 11.87 8.57 -18.68
CA GLU A 294 10.55 8.99 -19.17
C GLU A 294 10.64 9.96 -20.36
N ASN A 295 11.59 10.90 -20.31
CA ASN A 295 11.81 11.85 -21.40
C ASN A 295 12.30 11.15 -22.68
N ILE A 296 13.20 10.18 -22.57
CA ILE A 296 13.66 9.36 -23.70
C ILE A 296 12.47 8.59 -24.31
N VAL A 297 11.64 7.95 -23.49
CA VAL A 297 10.47 7.20 -23.97
C VAL A 297 9.48 8.12 -24.70
N LYS A 298 9.21 9.30 -24.16
CA LYS A 298 8.34 10.30 -24.81
C LYS A 298 8.91 10.76 -26.15
N SER A 299 10.20 11.05 -26.21
CA SER A 299 10.89 11.46 -27.45
C SER A 299 10.83 10.36 -28.51
N GLN A 300 11.15 9.11 -28.15
CA GLN A 300 11.07 7.97 -29.07
C GLN A 300 9.64 7.73 -29.60
N LYS A 301 8.62 7.94 -28.77
CA LYS A 301 7.22 7.84 -29.21
C LYS A 301 6.89 8.91 -30.24
N ALA A 302 7.27 10.17 -29.97
CA ALA A 302 7.05 11.28 -30.90
C ALA A 302 7.77 11.06 -32.25
N GLU A 303 8.98 10.52 -32.22
CA GLU A 303 9.75 10.18 -33.44
C GLU A 303 9.08 9.06 -34.25
N ARG A 304 8.57 8.02 -33.58
CA ARG A 304 7.82 6.94 -34.23
C ARG A 304 6.53 7.46 -34.87
N ASP A 305 5.79 8.31 -34.16
CA ASP A 305 4.55 8.92 -34.66
C ASP A 305 4.83 9.86 -35.86
N TYR A 306 5.93 10.61 -35.81
CA TYR A 306 6.40 11.42 -36.95
C TYR A 306 6.75 10.55 -38.15
N THR A 307 7.57 9.52 -37.94
CA THR A 307 7.99 8.58 -39.01
C THR A 307 6.80 7.87 -39.64
N PHE A 308 5.81 7.48 -38.84
CA PHE A 308 4.58 6.86 -39.31
C PHE A 308 3.79 7.80 -40.25
N ARG A 309 3.61 9.07 -39.86
CA ARG A 309 2.95 10.07 -40.70
C ARG A 309 3.69 10.31 -42.02
N VAL A 310 5.01 10.48 -41.97
CA VAL A 310 5.83 10.66 -43.17
C VAL A 310 5.70 9.47 -44.13
N LYS A 311 5.66 8.23 -43.61
CA LYS A 311 5.43 7.04 -44.44
C LYS A 311 4.06 7.05 -45.10
N GLN A 312 3.03 7.50 -44.39
CA GLN A 312 1.68 7.61 -44.93
C GLN A 312 1.59 8.67 -46.04
N ASP A 313 2.19 9.84 -45.81
CA ASP A 313 2.24 10.92 -46.80
C ASP A 313 3.03 10.51 -48.04
N LEU A 314 4.16 9.81 -47.86
CA LEU A 314 4.96 9.29 -48.97
C LEU A 314 4.18 8.24 -49.79
N ALA A 315 3.44 7.35 -49.13
CA ALA A 315 2.60 6.37 -49.82
C ALA A 315 1.48 7.05 -50.63
N ALA A 316 0.85 8.09 -50.08
CA ALA A 316 -0.16 8.87 -50.77
C ALA A 316 0.43 9.61 -51.99
N ALA A 317 1.58 10.27 -51.82
CA ALA A 317 2.29 10.95 -52.91
C ALA A 317 2.72 9.98 -54.01
N SER A 318 3.23 8.79 -53.65
CA SER A 318 3.60 7.75 -54.60
C SER A 318 2.39 7.25 -55.41
N LYS A 319 1.22 7.12 -54.77
CA LYS A 319 -0.01 6.74 -55.45
C LYS A 319 -0.46 7.81 -56.44
N GLU A 320 -0.46 9.08 -56.02
CA GLU A 320 -0.79 10.22 -56.90
C GLU A 320 0.16 10.27 -58.11
N LEU A 321 1.46 10.15 -57.87
CA LEU A 321 2.47 10.17 -58.94
C LEU A 321 2.25 9.03 -59.95
N SER A 322 1.91 7.84 -59.46
CA SER A 322 1.57 6.69 -60.32
C SER A 322 0.34 6.97 -61.20
N MET A 323 -0.68 7.65 -60.66
CA MET A 323 -1.87 8.05 -61.44
C MET A 323 -1.48 9.07 -62.51
N ARG A 324 -0.70 10.10 -62.17
CA ARG A 324 -0.22 11.11 -63.13
C ARG A 324 0.65 10.53 -64.25
N VAL A 325 1.51 9.57 -63.93
CA VAL A 325 2.31 8.85 -64.93
C VAL A 325 1.39 8.09 -65.89
N ASN A 326 0.34 7.42 -65.36
CA ASN A 326 -0.62 6.71 -66.19
C ASN A 326 -1.41 7.67 -67.11
N GLU A 327 -1.92 8.77 -66.58
CA GLU A 327 -2.60 9.84 -67.35
C GLU A 327 -1.72 10.37 -68.49
N LYS A 328 -0.45 10.67 -68.19
CA LYS A 328 0.52 11.13 -69.19
C LYS A 328 0.75 10.08 -70.27
N ASN A 329 0.85 8.80 -69.91
CA ASN A 329 1.05 7.72 -70.86
C ASN A 329 -0.16 7.55 -71.80
N VAL A 330 -1.37 7.65 -71.26
CA VAL A 330 -2.61 7.65 -72.06
C VAL A 330 -2.62 8.83 -73.03
N ALA A 331 -2.36 10.05 -72.56
CA ALA A 331 -2.33 11.24 -73.41
C ALA A 331 -1.24 11.17 -74.50
N LEU A 332 -0.10 10.54 -74.21
CA LEU A 332 0.95 10.29 -75.20
C LEU A 332 0.49 9.30 -76.28
N GLU A 333 -0.25 8.27 -75.92
CA GLU A 333 -0.79 7.30 -76.89
C GLU A 333 -1.86 7.93 -77.76
N GLU A 334 -2.78 8.68 -77.17
CA GLU A 334 -3.77 9.48 -77.92
C GLU A 334 -3.08 10.46 -78.88
N GLY A 335 -2.04 11.16 -78.40
CA GLY A 335 -1.23 12.05 -79.25
C GLY A 335 -0.56 11.33 -80.42
N ARG A 336 -0.09 10.09 -80.22
CA ARG A 336 0.45 9.24 -81.30
C ARG A 336 -0.63 8.88 -82.33
N GLN A 337 -1.82 8.48 -81.87
CA GLN A 337 -2.96 8.15 -82.73
C GLN A 337 -3.41 9.36 -83.55
N TRP A 338 -3.59 10.53 -82.91
CA TRP A 338 -3.95 11.77 -83.61
C TRP A 338 -2.92 12.16 -84.66
N LYS A 339 -1.64 11.98 -84.38
CA LYS A 339 -0.56 12.26 -85.35
C LYS A 339 -0.64 11.32 -86.57
N GLN A 340 -0.95 10.04 -86.37
CA GLN A 340 -1.15 9.09 -87.46
C GLN A 340 -2.36 9.48 -88.33
N LEU A 341 -3.52 9.71 -87.71
CA LEU A 341 -4.74 10.14 -88.39
C LEU A 341 -4.53 11.45 -89.17
N TYR A 342 -3.79 12.40 -88.61
CA TYR A 342 -3.46 13.64 -89.29
C TYR A 342 -2.62 13.42 -90.54
N GLU A 343 -1.58 12.57 -90.48
CA GLU A 343 -0.74 12.26 -91.64
C GLU A 343 -1.47 11.44 -92.71
N GLU A 344 -2.41 10.57 -92.32
CA GLU A 344 -3.34 9.90 -93.23
C GLU A 344 -4.26 10.89 -93.95
N ALA A 345 -5.01 11.72 -93.20
CA ALA A 345 -5.87 12.75 -93.78
C ALA A 345 -5.09 13.73 -94.70
N ARG A 346 -3.85 14.04 -94.32
CA ARG A 346 -2.94 14.88 -95.14
C ARG A 346 -2.50 14.19 -96.43
N ARG A 347 -2.33 12.86 -96.43
CA ARG A 347 -2.07 12.06 -97.64
C ARG A 347 -3.30 12.01 -98.53
N ASP A 348 -4.47 11.66 -97.97
CA ASP A 348 -5.73 11.58 -98.70
C ASP A 348 -6.08 12.90 -99.38
N LYS A 349 -5.89 14.02 -98.69
CA LYS A 349 -6.07 15.36 -99.27
C LYS A 349 -5.15 15.59 -100.49
N ARG A 350 -3.88 15.17 -100.39
CA ARG A 350 -2.92 15.31 -101.51
C ARG A 350 -3.33 14.44 -102.70
N GLU A 351 -3.79 13.22 -102.45
CA GLU A 351 -4.28 12.32 -103.49
C GLU A 351 -5.55 12.85 -104.16
N ALA A 352 -6.51 13.33 -103.38
CA ALA A 352 -7.74 13.94 -103.92
C ALA A 352 -7.44 15.16 -104.80
N LEU A 353 -6.52 16.03 -104.35
CA LEU A 353 -6.07 17.18 -105.15
C LEU A 353 -5.34 16.76 -106.43
N LYS A 354 -4.61 15.64 -106.41
CA LYS A 354 -3.95 15.09 -107.60
C LYS A 354 -5.00 14.54 -108.59
N ARG A 355 -5.98 13.77 -108.12
CA ARG A 355 -7.09 13.26 -108.94
C ARG A 355 -7.88 14.39 -109.61
N LEU A 356 -8.12 15.50 -108.90
CA LEU A 356 -8.78 16.69 -109.45
C LEU A 356 -7.96 17.45 -110.52
N ARG A 357 -6.65 17.26 -110.58
CA ARG A 357 -5.79 17.87 -111.61
C ARG A 357 -5.62 16.98 -112.84
N GLU A 358 -5.89 15.68 -112.69
CA GLU A 358 -5.78 14.67 -113.74
C GLU A 358 -7.13 14.37 -114.41
N ALA A 359 -8.24 14.87 -113.85
CA ALA A 359 -9.58 14.93 -114.44
C ALA A 359 -9.79 16.29 -115.13
#